data_AF-A0A960FJ40-F1
#
_entry.id   AF-A0A960FJ40-F1
#
_cell.length_a   1.000
_cell.length_b   1.000
_cell.length_c   1.000
_cell.angle_alpha   90.00
_cell.angle_beta   90.00
_cell.angle_gamma   90.00
#
_symmetry.space_group_name_H-M   'P 1'
#
loop_
_entity.id
_entity.type
_entity.pdbx_description
1 polymer ?
#
loop_
_entity_poly.entity_id
_entity_poly.type
_entity_poly.pdbx_seq_one_letter_code
_entity_poly.pdbx_strand_id
1 'polypeptide(L)'
;MTEPVHRALGLTDEELASIVAILGREPNHLELAMYAVMWSEHCSYKSSRVHLGRLPTEAPWVLVGPGENAGVVDVGDGIAAAVRIESHNHPSAIEPYQGAATGVGGILRD
;
A
#
# COMPACT_ATOMS: atom_id res chain seq x y z
N MET A 1 -20.67 -6.90 -25.70
CA MET A 1 -21.01 -5.83 -24.74
C MET A 1 -19.71 -5.32 -24.17
N THR A 2 -19.49 -4.02 -24.19
CA THR A 2 -18.29 -3.39 -23.64
C THR A 2 -18.25 -3.60 -22.12
N GLU A 3 -17.09 -3.95 -21.58
CA GLU A 3 -16.91 -4.13 -20.14
C GLU A 3 -17.17 -2.79 -19.39
N PRO A 4 -17.88 -2.81 -18.24
CA PRO A 4 -18.05 -1.63 -17.41
C PRO A 4 -16.70 -1.06 -16.95
N VAL A 5 -16.60 0.28 -16.90
CA VAL A 5 -15.34 0.99 -16.61
C VAL A 5 -14.72 0.57 -15.27
N HIS A 6 -15.52 0.36 -14.21
CA HIS A 6 -15.00 -0.03 -12.90
C HIS A 6 -14.31 -1.40 -12.93
N ARG A 7 -14.86 -2.36 -13.68
CA ARG A 7 -14.25 -3.70 -13.84
C ARG A 7 -12.97 -3.66 -14.64
N ALA A 8 -12.94 -2.87 -15.72
CA ALA A 8 -11.72 -2.64 -16.50
C ALA A 8 -10.60 -1.98 -15.65
N LEU A 9 -10.96 -1.22 -14.61
CA LEU A 9 -10.04 -0.64 -13.63
C LEU A 9 -9.67 -1.61 -12.48
N GLY A 10 -10.23 -2.83 -12.45
CA GLY A 10 -9.94 -3.84 -11.45
C GLY A 10 -10.79 -3.77 -10.18
N LEU A 11 -11.87 -2.98 -10.17
CA LEU A 11 -12.85 -2.95 -9.09
C LEU A 11 -13.93 -4.01 -9.28
N THR A 12 -14.39 -4.57 -8.17
CA THR A 12 -15.59 -5.41 -8.12
C THR A 12 -16.86 -4.55 -8.13
N ASP A 13 -18.01 -5.16 -8.42
CA ASP A 13 -19.30 -4.46 -8.35
C ASP A 13 -19.65 -4.00 -6.93
N GLU A 14 -19.22 -4.76 -5.92
CA GLU A 14 -19.42 -4.43 -4.51
C GLU A 14 -18.57 -3.23 -4.07
N GLU A 15 -17.33 -3.14 -4.56
CA GLU A 15 -16.48 -1.97 -4.34
C GLU A 15 -17.08 -0.73 -5.01
N LEU A 16 -17.61 -0.84 -6.24
CA LEU A 16 -18.34 0.27 -6.87
C LEU A 16 -19.55 0.71 -6.04
N ALA A 17 -20.38 -0.23 -5.59
CA ALA A 17 -21.54 0.10 -4.75
C ALA A 17 -21.12 0.80 -3.44
N SER A 18 -20.02 0.37 -2.84
CA SER A 18 -19.44 0.99 -1.65
C SER A 18 -18.94 2.42 -1.93
N ILE A 19 -18.31 2.65 -3.08
CA ILE A 19 -17.86 3.98 -3.50
C ILE A 19 -19.07 4.92 -3.66
N VAL A 20 -20.12 4.48 -4.35
CA VAL A 20 -21.35 5.26 -4.53
C VAL A 20 -21.98 5.59 -3.18
N ALA A 21 -22.00 4.64 -2.25
CA ALA A 21 -22.51 4.86 -0.89
C ALA A 21 -21.67 5.87 -0.09
N ILE A 22 -20.34 5.81 -0.19
CA ILE A 22 -19.42 6.76 0.48
C ILE A 22 -19.60 8.18 -0.08
N LEU A 23 -19.73 8.31 -1.40
CA LEU A 23 -19.85 9.61 -2.07
C LEU A 23 -21.27 10.19 -2.01
N GLY A 24 -22.28 9.35 -1.78
CA GLY A 24 -23.69 9.72 -1.87
C GLY A 24 -24.16 10.06 -3.30
N ARG A 25 -23.35 9.73 -4.31
CA ARG A 25 -23.60 9.94 -5.74
C ARG A 25 -22.70 9.05 -6.59
N GLU A 26 -22.97 9.00 -7.89
CA GLU A 26 -22.07 8.36 -8.84
C GLU A 26 -20.70 9.05 -8.87
N PRO A 27 -19.57 8.30 -8.83
CA PRO A 27 -18.25 8.85 -9.04
C PRO A 27 -18.07 9.29 -10.49
N ASN A 28 -17.36 10.39 -10.71
CA ASN A 28 -16.84 10.67 -12.04
C ASN A 28 -15.65 9.75 -12.38
N HIS A 29 -15.17 9.80 -13.62
CA HIS A 29 -14.10 8.91 -14.08
C HIS A 29 -12.79 9.07 -13.28
N LEU A 30 -12.43 10.30 -12.90
CA LEU A 30 -11.22 10.57 -12.11
C LEU A 30 -11.36 9.98 -10.70
N GLU A 31 -12.48 10.22 -10.03
CA GLU A 31 -12.76 9.69 -8.70
C GLU A 31 -12.72 8.15 -8.71
N LEU A 32 -13.37 7.54 -9.70
CA LEU A 32 -13.40 6.09 -9.84
C LEU A 32 -12.00 5.51 -10.05
N ALA A 33 -11.17 6.14 -10.90
CA ALA A 33 -9.78 5.73 -11.11
C ALA A 33 -8.92 5.88 -9.84
N MET A 34 -9.14 6.95 -9.05
CA MET A 34 -8.47 7.14 -7.77
C MET A 34 -8.84 6.04 -6.78
N TYR A 35 -10.13 5.73 -6.63
CA TYR A 35 -10.57 4.62 -5.78
C TYR A 35 -9.98 3.28 -6.24
N ALA A 36 -9.95 3.01 -7.55
CA ALA A 36 -9.38 1.78 -8.09
C ALA A 36 -7.92 1.56 -7.67
N VAL A 37 -7.08 2.60 -7.75
CA VAL A 37 -5.68 2.51 -7.31
C VAL A 37 -5.59 2.37 -5.80
N MET A 38 -6.29 3.22 -5.04
CA MET A 38 -6.19 3.24 -3.58
C MET A 38 -6.76 1.99 -2.91
N TRP A 39 -7.74 1.33 -3.53
CA TRP A 39 -8.35 0.08 -3.03
C TRP A 39 -7.76 -1.18 -3.67
N SER A 40 -6.70 -1.04 -4.47
CA SER A 40 -5.90 -2.18 -4.93
C SER A 40 -5.28 -2.91 -3.74
N GLU A 41 -4.94 -4.19 -3.90
CA GLU A 41 -4.26 -4.95 -2.83
C GLU A 41 -2.92 -4.30 -2.45
N HIS A 42 -2.21 -3.74 -3.42
CA HIS A 42 -0.92 -3.08 -3.22
C HIS A 42 -1.00 -1.91 -2.26
N CYS A 43 -2.07 -1.11 -2.31
CA CYS A 43 -2.22 0.06 -1.44
C CYS A 43 -3.01 -0.25 -0.16
N SER A 44 -4.04 -1.08 -0.24
CA SER A 44 -5.00 -1.28 0.85
C SER A 44 -4.68 -2.45 1.77
N TYR A 45 -3.83 -3.40 1.32
CA TYR A 45 -3.56 -4.65 2.02
C TYR A 45 -4.85 -5.41 2.39
N LYS A 46 -5.91 -5.28 1.57
CA LYS A 46 -7.27 -5.74 1.93
C LYS A 46 -7.35 -7.23 2.27
N SER A 47 -6.51 -8.07 1.66
CA SER A 47 -6.41 -9.49 2.01
C SER A 47 -5.49 -9.77 3.21
N SER A 48 -4.40 -9.01 3.35
CA SER A 48 -3.30 -9.31 4.27
C SER A 48 -3.40 -8.61 5.63
N ARG A 49 -4.07 -7.45 5.71
CA ARG A 49 -4.18 -6.63 6.92
C ARG A 49 -4.68 -7.39 8.14
N VAL A 50 -5.66 -8.29 7.97
CA VAL A 50 -6.23 -9.11 9.05
C VAL A 50 -5.22 -10.11 9.64
N HIS A 51 -4.25 -10.53 8.83
CA HIS A 51 -3.19 -11.45 9.27
C HIS A 51 -2.04 -10.69 9.90
N LEU A 52 -1.64 -9.56 9.31
CA LEU A 52 -0.55 -8.71 9.81
C LEU A 52 -0.85 -8.11 11.19
N GLY A 53 -2.11 -7.78 11.48
CA GLY A 53 -2.53 -7.29 12.80
C GLY A 53 -2.37 -8.29 13.96
N ARG A 54 -1.96 -9.53 13.68
CA ARG A 54 -1.68 -10.57 14.70
C ARG A 54 -0.23 -10.58 15.17
N LEU A 55 0.65 -9.84 14.49
CA LEU A 55 2.07 -9.79 14.82
C LEU A 55 2.30 -8.94 16.07
N PRO A 56 3.27 -9.28 16.94
CA PRO A 56 3.65 -8.42 18.05
C PRO A 56 4.32 -7.15 17.52
N THR A 57 3.86 -5.99 18.00
CA THR A 57 4.29 -4.67 17.52
C THR A 57 4.82 -3.77 18.64
N GLU A 58 4.74 -4.20 19.89
CA GLU A 58 5.13 -3.43 21.06
C GLU A 58 6.33 -4.08 21.75
N ALA A 59 7.34 -3.26 22.07
CA ALA A 59 8.42 -3.61 22.98
C ALA A 59 9.05 -2.32 23.53
N PRO A 60 9.78 -2.35 24.66
CA PRO A 60 10.37 -1.15 25.27
C PRO A 60 11.34 -0.37 24.35
N TRP A 61 11.94 -1.05 23.38
CA TRP A 61 12.88 -0.47 22.42
C TRP A 61 12.22 -0.06 21.09
N VAL A 62 10.89 -0.20 20.94
CA VAL A 62 10.18 0.27 19.74
C VAL A 62 9.82 1.73 19.94
N LEU A 63 10.45 2.61 19.15
CA LEU A 63 10.19 4.05 19.17
C LEU A 63 9.04 4.42 18.22
N VAL A 64 8.98 3.76 17.06
CA VAL A 64 7.91 3.91 16.06
C VAL A 64 7.53 2.53 15.53
N GLY A 65 6.26 2.15 15.72
CA GLY A 65 5.69 0.90 15.22
C GLY A 65 5.07 1.03 13.82
N PRO A 66 4.27 0.04 13.38
CA PRO A 66 3.58 0.09 12.09
C PRO A 66 2.59 1.26 12.01
N GLY A 67 2.57 1.96 10.87
CA GLY A 67 1.67 3.08 10.59
C GLY A 67 2.38 4.26 9.93
N GLU A 68 3.67 4.41 10.20
CA GLU A 68 4.55 5.37 9.55
C GLU A 68 5.33 4.73 8.40
N ASN A 69 6.12 5.54 7.68
CA ASN A 69 6.95 5.05 6.58
C ASN A 69 8.03 4.06 7.04
N ALA A 70 8.60 4.18 8.24
CA ALA A 70 9.59 3.22 8.71
C ALA A 70 9.38 2.87 10.19
N GLY A 71 9.71 1.63 10.55
CA GLY A 71 9.80 1.23 11.95
C GLY A 71 11.10 1.77 12.53
N VAL A 72 11.05 2.29 13.76
CA VAL A 72 12.23 2.85 14.43
C VAL A 72 12.43 2.17 15.77
N VAL A 73 13.67 1.71 16.02
CA VAL A 73 14.05 1.07 17.28
C VAL A 73 15.23 1.78 17.95
N ASP A 74 15.23 1.81 19.28
CA ASP A 74 16.37 2.22 20.09
C ASP A 74 17.44 1.13 20.08
N VAL A 75 18.68 1.50 19.73
CA VAL A 75 19.83 0.59 19.70
C VAL A 75 20.88 0.91 20.76
N GLY A 76 20.56 1.80 21.70
CA GLY A 76 21.45 2.24 22.78
C GLY A 76 22.26 3.49 22.45
N ASP A 77 22.95 4.02 23.46
CA ASP A 77 23.84 5.19 23.35
C ASP A 77 23.19 6.46 22.75
N GLY A 78 21.86 6.58 22.88
CA GLY A 78 21.10 7.68 22.29
C GLY A 78 20.96 7.60 20.77
N ILE A 79 21.17 6.41 20.18
CA ILE A 79 21.07 6.14 18.75
C ILE A 79 19.77 5.38 18.46
N ALA A 80 19.08 5.79 17.41
CA ALA A 80 17.92 5.09 16.88
C ALA A 80 18.22 4.55 15.46
N ALA A 81 17.67 3.39 15.13
CA ALA A 81 17.75 2.80 13.80
C ALA A 81 16.37 2.75 13.14
N ALA A 82 16.23 3.40 11.98
CA ALA A 82 15.08 3.27 11.11
C ALA A 82 15.27 2.08 10.17
N VAL A 83 14.28 1.18 10.10
CA VAL A 83 14.32 -0.04 9.31
C VAL A 83 13.02 -0.19 8.54
N ARG A 84 13.13 -0.40 7.23
CA ARG A 84 12.03 -0.74 6.33
C ARG A 84 12.51 -1.76 5.31
N ILE A 85 11.58 -2.55 4.79
CA ILE A 85 11.79 -3.41 3.63
C ILE A 85 10.64 -3.18 2.64
N GLU A 86 10.98 -3.10 1.36
CA GLU A 86 10.03 -2.99 0.27
C GLU A 86 10.29 -4.04 -0.80
N SER A 87 9.33 -4.22 -1.70
CA SER A 87 9.48 -5.07 -2.88
C SER A 87 9.11 -4.31 -4.14
N HIS A 88 9.79 -4.60 -5.24
CA HIS A 88 9.51 -4.01 -6.56
C HIS A 88 9.43 -5.11 -7.62
N ASN A 89 8.72 -6.19 -7.28
CA ASN A 89 8.81 -7.48 -7.96
C ASN A 89 8.28 -7.44 -9.40
N HIS A 90 7.04 -6.98 -9.60
CA HIS A 90 6.41 -6.98 -10.91
C HIS A 90 7.15 -6.08 -11.91
N PRO A 91 7.50 -4.81 -11.59
CA PRO A 91 8.30 -3.99 -12.51
C PRO A 91 9.67 -4.60 -12.81
N SER A 92 10.37 -5.14 -11.80
CA SER A 92 11.69 -5.77 -11.99
C SER A 92 11.64 -7.05 -12.83
N ALA A 93 10.51 -7.75 -12.86
CA ALA A 93 10.32 -8.91 -13.73
C ALA A 93 10.19 -8.51 -15.20
N ILE A 94 9.68 -7.31 -15.50
CA ILE A 94 9.51 -6.79 -16.86
C ILE A 94 10.77 -6.06 -17.33
N GLU A 95 11.31 -5.19 -16.50
CA GLU A 95 12.53 -4.42 -16.76
C GLU A 95 13.41 -4.45 -15.50
N PRO A 96 14.46 -5.29 -15.47
CA PRO A 96 15.21 -5.56 -14.25
C PRO A 96 16.01 -4.36 -13.72
N TYR A 97 16.59 -3.55 -14.61
CA TYR A 97 17.53 -2.51 -14.20
C TYR A 97 16.80 -1.33 -13.55
N GLN A 98 15.84 -0.76 -14.27
CA GLN A 98 14.97 0.31 -13.81
C GLN A 98 14.06 -0.17 -12.68
N GLY A 99 13.49 -1.37 -12.77
CA GLY A 99 12.67 -1.92 -11.68
C GLY A 99 13.43 -2.01 -10.36
N ALA A 100 14.69 -2.48 -10.39
CA ALA A 100 15.54 -2.49 -9.21
C ALA A 100 15.91 -1.06 -8.76
N ALA A 101 16.30 -0.19 -9.70
CA ALA A 101 16.71 1.18 -9.40
C ALA A 101 15.60 2.01 -8.75
N THR A 102 14.36 1.91 -9.25
CA THR A 102 13.20 2.61 -8.66
C THR A 102 12.80 2.02 -7.32
N GLY A 103 12.97 0.71 -7.12
CA GLY A 103 12.81 0.05 -5.82
C GLY A 103 13.79 0.60 -4.79
N VAL A 104 15.09 0.69 -5.13
CA VAL A 104 16.12 1.30 -4.27
C VAL A 104 15.81 2.77 -3.99
N GLY A 105 15.36 3.52 -5.00
CA GLY A 105 14.98 4.92 -4.82
C GLY A 105 13.76 5.10 -3.92
N GLY A 106 12.80 4.17 -3.93
CA GLY A 106 11.62 4.16 -3.07
C GLY A 106 12.00 4.03 -1.60
N ILE A 107 12.67 2.93 -1.26
CA ILE A 107 13.07 2.60 0.11
C ILE A 107 14.01 3.63 0.74
N LEU A 108 14.79 4.39 -0.05
CA LEU A 108 15.63 5.48 0.44
C LEU A 108 14.87 6.75 0.81
N ARG A 109 13.66 6.96 0.28
CA ARG A 109 12.84 8.13 0.57
C ARG A 109 11.91 7.93 1.77
N ASP A 110 11.57 6.68 2.05
CA ASP A 110 10.81 6.29 3.23
C ASP A 110 11.59 6.51 4.53
#